data_AF-A0A4D4MGY7-F1
#
_entry.id   AF-A0A4D4MGY7-F1
#
_cell.length_a   1.000
_cell.length_b   1.000
_cell.length_c   1.000
_cell.angle_alpha   90.00
_cell.angle_beta   90.00
_cell.angle_gamma   90.00
#
_symmetry.space_group_name_H-M   'P 1'
#
loop_
_entity.id
_entity.type
_entity.pdbx_description
1 polymer ?
#
loop_
_entity_poly.entity_id
_entity_poly.type
_entity_poly.pdbx_seq_one_letter_code
_entity_poly.pdbx_strand_id
1 'polypeptide(L)'
;MQAAELFEQKIKPLEAARRLRVSLKSACQWHQLSRDGGVQALVSRGPSGSRCRLSPCCLEKLAAYPEKGPAAHGWVEDQVWAAARVATLIGRKRHVSCSVSGATRLMHRLGFSPQVPTRWFAERDE
;
A
#
# COMPACT_ATOMS: atom_id res chain seq x y z
N MET A 1 22.02 8.21 0.76
CA MET A 1 21.76 6.82 1.16
C MET A 1 22.60 6.56 2.40
N GLN A 2 22.14 7.00 3.57
CA GLN A 2 23.03 7.15 4.73
C GLN A 2 23.63 5.83 5.24
N ALA A 3 22.93 4.70 5.08
CA ALA A 3 23.46 3.39 5.47
C ALA A 3 24.62 2.92 4.59
N ALA A 4 24.55 3.17 3.28
CA ALA A 4 25.59 2.75 2.34
C ALA A 4 26.89 3.53 2.57
N GLU A 5 26.78 4.85 2.73
CA GLU A 5 27.91 5.76 3.01
C GLU A 5 28.64 5.38 4.31
N LEU A 6 27.90 4.95 5.34
CA LEU A 6 28.49 4.47 6.60
C LEU A 6 29.27 3.16 6.41
N PHE A 7 28.77 2.24 5.59
CA PHE A 7 29.50 0.99 5.33
C PHE A 7 30.72 1.18 4.42
N GLU A 8 30.68 2.13 3.47
CA GLU A 8 31.87 2.52 2.68
C GLU A 8 32.98 3.11 3.56
N GLN A 9 32.60 3.87 4.59
CA GLN A 9 33.52 4.38 5.62
C GLN A 9 33.99 3.30 6.61
N LYS A 10 33.69 2.01 6.35
CA LYS A 10 34.03 0.85 7.21
C LYS A 10 33.49 0.97 8.64
N ILE A 11 32.39 1.71 8.82
CA ILE A 11 31.73 1.82 10.13
C ILE A 11 31.06 0.49 10.47
N LYS A 12 31.26 0.03 11.72
CA LYS A 12 30.68 -1.21 12.22
C LYS A 12 29.14 -1.15 12.21
N PRO A 13 28.43 -2.26 11.90
CA PRO A 13 26.96 -2.30 11.88
C PRO A 13 26.29 -1.82 13.17
N LEU A 14 26.92 -2.03 14.33
CA LEU A 14 26.44 -1.54 15.61
C LEU A 14 26.41 0.00 15.69
N GLU A 15 27.45 0.65 15.19
CA GLU A 15 27.56 2.09 15.19
C GLU A 15 26.63 2.71 14.13
N ALA A 16 26.51 2.05 12.97
CA ALA A 16 25.53 2.42 11.96
C ALA A 16 24.08 2.30 12.49
N ALA A 17 23.76 1.26 13.26
CA ALA A 17 22.45 1.09 13.90
C ALA A 17 22.12 2.25 14.85
N ARG A 18 23.09 2.66 15.67
CA ARG A 18 22.94 3.80 16.60
C ARG A 18 22.72 5.11 15.86
N ARG A 19 23.53 5.40 14.84
CA ARG A 19 23.43 6.65 14.06
C ARG A 19 22.13 6.75 13.27
N LEU A 20 21.69 5.64 12.69
CA LEU A 20 20.47 5.58 11.88
C LEU A 20 19.22 5.31 12.73
N ARG A 21 19.36 5.10 14.05
CA ARG A 21 18.28 4.72 14.97
C ARG A 21 17.47 3.52 14.50
N VAL A 22 18.14 2.54 13.88
CA VAL A 22 17.53 1.28 13.44
C VAL A 22 17.96 0.13 14.35
N SER A 23 17.26 -1.01 14.23
CA SER A 23 17.66 -2.21 14.96
C SER A 23 19.02 -2.72 14.48
N LEU A 24 19.80 -3.32 15.39
CA LEU A 24 21.06 -3.98 15.04
C LEU A 24 20.86 -5.07 13.98
N LYS A 25 19.74 -5.79 14.04
CA LYS A 25 19.36 -6.82 13.07
C LYS A 25 19.26 -6.24 11.66
N SER A 26 18.60 -5.10 11.51
CA SER A 26 18.47 -4.39 10.22
C SER A 26 19.84 -3.92 9.72
N ALA A 27 20.66 -3.33 10.60
CA ALA A 27 22.00 -2.87 10.22
C ALA A 27 22.94 -4.02 9.80
N CYS A 28 22.91 -5.16 10.48
CA CYS A 28 23.66 -6.35 10.09
C CYS A 28 23.18 -6.92 8.75
N GLN A 29 21.85 -6.96 8.53
CA GLN A 29 21.28 -7.39 7.25
C GLN A 29 21.70 -6.48 6.09
N TRP A 30 21.68 -5.17 6.30
CA TRP A 30 22.14 -4.18 5.32
C TRP A 30 23.64 -4.30 5.05
N HIS A 31 24.46 -4.51 6.08
CA HIS A 31 25.88 -4.73 5.90
C HIS A 31 26.17 -6.00 5.07
N GLN A 32 25.44 -7.10 5.32
CA GLN A 32 25.57 -8.32 4.52
C GLN A 32 25.16 -8.08 3.06
N LEU A 33 23.99 -7.47 2.83
CA LEU A 33 23.52 -7.11 1.48
C LEU A 33 24.50 -6.20 0.73
N SER A 34 25.10 -5.24 1.44
CA SER A 34 26.10 -4.34 0.86
C SER A 34 27.41 -5.04 0.52
N ARG A 35 27.79 -6.09 1.26
CA ARG A 35 28.97 -6.90 0.92
C ARG A 35 28.72 -7.77 -0.32
N ASP A 36 27.51 -8.29 -0.46
CA ASP A 36 27.17 -9.23 -1.54
C ASP A 36 26.80 -8.52 -2.85
N GLY A 37 26.24 -7.30 -2.79
CA GLY A 37 25.77 -6.57 -3.97
C GLY A 37 26.02 -5.06 -3.98
N GLY A 38 26.92 -4.57 -3.12
CA GLY A 38 27.32 -3.17 -3.07
C GLY A 38 26.19 -2.21 -2.64
N VAL A 39 26.42 -0.91 -2.86
CA VAL A 39 25.46 0.18 -2.55
C VAL A 39 24.12 -0.03 -3.27
N GLN A 40 24.14 -0.63 -4.48
CA GLN A 40 22.94 -0.91 -5.26
C GLN A 40 22.02 -1.94 -4.58
N ALA A 41 22.55 -2.88 -3.81
CA ALA A 41 21.75 -3.83 -3.04
C ALA A 41 21.02 -3.20 -1.84
N LEU A 42 21.46 -2.01 -1.40
CA LEU A 42 20.79 -1.21 -0.37
C LEU A 42 19.73 -0.26 -0.94
N VAL A 43 19.73 -0.04 -2.25
CA VAL A 43 18.66 0.71 -2.91
C VAL A 43 17.36 -0.06 -2.69
N SER A 44 16.34 0.64 -2.20
CA SER A 44 15.01 0.06 -2.00
C SER A 44 14.58 -0.64 -3.29
N ARG A 45 14.26 -1.94 -3.21
CA ARG A 45 13.69 -2.71 -4.33
C ARG A 45 12.26 -2.27 -4.69
N GLY A 46 11.81 -1.14 -4.16
CA GLY A 46 10.44 -0.67 -4.22
C GLY A 46 9.60 -1.20 -3.04
N PRO A 47 8.31 -0.83 -2.99
CA PRO A 47 7.40 -1.29 -1.96
C PRO A 47 7.38 -2.82 -1.90
N SER A 48 7.77 -3.40 -0.77
CA SER A 48 7.76 -4.86 -0.53
C SER A 48 6.36 -5.44 -0.31
N GLY A 49 5.31 -4.65 -0.54
CA GLY A 49 3.93 -5.12 -0.50
C GLY A 49 3.54 -5.84 -1.80
N SER A 50 2.59 -6.78 -1.70
CA SER A 50 1.96 -7.41 -2.87
C SER A 50 1.65 -6.36 -3.93
N ARG A 51 2.19 -6.54 -5.14
CA ARG A 51 1.81 -5.74 -6.31
C ARG A 51 0.29 -5.73 -6.37
N CYS A 52 -0.30 -4.54 -6.49
CA CYS A 52 -1.73 -4.42 -6.57
C CYS A 52 -2.20 -5.33 -7.71
N ARG A 53 -3.05 -6.33 -7.43
CA ARG A 53 -3.54 -7.29 -8.44
C ARG A 53 -4.41 -6.63 -9.51
N LEU A 54 -4.56 -5.31 -9.45
CA LEU A 54 -5.35 -4.48 -10.34
C LEU A 54 -4.41 -3.86 -11.37
N SER A 55 -4.68 -4.19 -12.64
CA SER A 55 -4.04 -3.54 -13.79
C SER A 55 -4.24 -2.02 -13.72
N PRO A 56 -3.29 -1.20 -14.22
CA PRO A 56 -3.43 0.27 -14.27
C PRO A 56 -4.75 0.74 -14.91
N CYS A 57 -5.21 0.08 -15.98
CA CYS A 57 -6.50 0.36 -16.61
C CYS A 57 -7.71 0.08 -15.69
N CYS A 58 -7.56 -0.82 -14.70
CA CYS A 58 -8.57 -0.99 -13.65
C CYS A 58 -8.60 0.19 -12.70
N LEU A 59 -7.43 0.74 -12.37
CA LEU A 59 -7.30 1.87 -11.45
C LEU A 59 -7.88 3.15 -12.03
N GLU A 60 -7.66 3.41 -13.33
CA GLU A 60 -8.24 4.57 -14.02
C GLU A 60 -9.77 4.49 -14.06
N LYS A 61 -10.33 3.31 -14.36
CA LYS A 61 -11.79 3.12 -14.33
C LYS A 61 -12.34 3.25 -12.91
N LEU A 62 -11.58 2.82 -11.89
CA LEU A 62 -11.94 3.03 -10.49
C LEU A 62 -11.94 4.51 -10.13
N ALA A 63 -11.01 5.27 -10.70
CA ALA A 63 -10.90 6.69 -10.45
C ALA A 63 -12.08 7.51 -11.02
N ALA A 64 -12.75 7.00 -12.07
CA ALA A 64 -13.89 7.62 -12.72
C ALA A 64 -15.27 7.26 -12.11
N TYR A 65 -15.35 6.28 -11.19
CA TYR A 65 -16.63 5.92 -10.57
C TYR A 65 -17.23 6.99 -9.65
N PRO A 66 -16.45 7.79 -8.91
CA PRO A 66 -16.99 8.88 -8.08
C PRO A 66 -17.81 9.90 -8.86
N GLU A 67 -17.47 10.16 -10.12
CA GLU A 67 -18.20 11.11 -10.98
C GLU A 67 -19.64 10.66 -11.26
N LYS A 68 -19.91 9.35 -11.22
CA LYS A 68 -21.24 8.78 -11.48
C LYS A 68 -22.07 8.62 -10.21
N GLY A 69 -21.44 8.73 -9.04
CA GLY A 69 -22.08 8.52 -7.74
C GLY A 69 -22.45 7.05 -7.43
N PRO A 70 -22.60 6.68 -6.15
CA PRO A 70 -22.96 5.31 -5.76
C PRO A 70 -24.33 4.84 -6.26
N ALA A 71 -25.29 5.77 -6.46
CA ALA A 71 -26.59 5.49 -7.06
C ALA A 71 -26.48 4.82 -8.44
N ALA A 72 -25.56 5.29 -9.30
CA ALA A 72 -25.35 4.72 -10.64
C ALA A 72 -24.87 3.26 -10.61
N HIS A 73 -24.43 2.77 -9.45
CA HIS A 73 -23.96 1.41 -9.25
C HIS A 73 -24.90 0.58 -8.36
N GLY A 74 -26.11 1.07 -8.08
CA GLY A 74 -27.15 0.35 -7.34
C GLY A 74 -27.13 0.56 -5.83
N TRP A 75 -26.32 1.49 -5.32
CA TRP A 75 -26.35 1.90 -3.91
C TRP A 75 -27.14 3.20 -3.78
N VAL A 76 -28.46 3.06 -3.72
CA VAL A 76 -29.42 4.19 -3.75
C VAL A 76 -29.61 4.79 -2.35
N GLU A 77 -29.48 3.97 -1.30
CA GLU A 77 -29.77 4.35 0.09
C GLU A 77 -28.67 5.19 0.74
N ASP A 78 -27.39 4.92 0.45
CA ASP A 78 -26.28 5.78 0.90
C ASP A 78 -25.39 6.15 -0.28
N GLN A 79 -25.29 7.45 -0.59
CA GLN A 79 -24.42 7.99 -1.63
C GLN A 79 -22.95 8.06 -1.21
N VAL A 80 -22.49 7.05 -0.48
CA VAL A 80 -21.16 7.02 0.12
C VAL A 80 -20.28 5.90 -0.45
N TRP A 81 -19.05 6.26 -0.80
CA TRP A 81 -18.01 5.34 -1.25
C TRP A 81 -17.27 4.73 -0.05
N ALA A 82 -17.77 3.59 0.45
CA ALA A 82 -17.07 2.78 1.43
C ALA A 82 -16.09 1.79 0.78
N ALA A 83 -14.98 1.49 1.44
CA ALA A 83 -13.96 0.56 0.93
C ALA A 83 -14.51 -0.84 0.61
N ALA A 84 -15.49 -1.33 1.39
CA ALA A 84 -16.18 -2.58 1.10
C ALA A 84 -16.94 -2.54 -0.24
N ARG A 85 -17.62 -1.42 -0.55
CA ARG A 85 -18.34 -1.25 -1.82
C ARG A 85 -17.38 -1.20 -3.01
N VAL A 86 -16.23 -0.53 -2.84
CA VAL A 86 -15.15 -0.53 -3.83
C VAL A 86 -14.61 -1.95 -4.04
N ALA A 87 -14.38 -2.72 -2.98
CA ALA A 87 -13.96 -4.12 -3.08
C ALA A 87 -14.99 -4.99 -3.82
N THR A 88 -16.29 -4.84 -3.52
CA THR A 88 -17.38 -5.55 -4.22
C THR A 88 -17.46 -5.15 -5.70
N LEU A 89 -17.32 -3.86 -6.02
CA LEU A 89 -17.34 -3.38 -7.41
C LEU A 89 -16.16 -3.94 -8.21
N ILE A 90 -14.97 -4.00 -7.58
CA ILE A 90 -13.78 -4.63 -8.16
C ILE A 90 -14.04 -6.11 -8.44
N GLY A 91 -14.59 -6.84 -7.47
CA GLY A 91 -14.96 -8.26 -7.62
C GLY A 91 -15.95 -8.47 -8.78
N ARG A 92 -17.01 -7.67 -8.83
CA ARG A 92 -18.05 -7.75 -9.89
C ARG A 92 -17.55 -7.41 -11.28
N LYS A 93 -16.68 -6.40 -11.43
CA LYS A 93 -16.23 -5.91 -12.74
C LYS A 93 -14.98 -6.60 -13.26
N ARG A 94 -14.14 -7.15 -12.38
CA ARG A 94 -12.82 -7.69 -12.74
C ARG A 94 -12.61 -9.13 -12.29
N HIS A 95 -13.56 -9.75 -11.59
CA HIS A 95 -13.45 -11.11 -11.06
C HIS A 95 -12.19 -11.32 -10.18
N VAL A 96 -11.72 -10.25 -9.53
CA VAL A 96 -10.57 -10.27 -8.62
C VAL A 96 -11.07 -10.00 -7.20
N SER A 97 -10.82 -10.92 -6.28
CA SER A 97 -11.08 -10.71 -4.86
C SER A 97 -10.10 -9.65 -4.31
N CYS A 98 -10.65 -8.56 -3.80
CA CYS A 98 -9.92 -7.50 -3.12
C CYS A 98 -10.35 -7.48 -1.65
N SER A 99 -9.40 -7.51 -0.72
CA SER A 99 -9.74 -7.33 0.70
C SER A 99 -10.14 -5.87 0.96
N VAL A 100 -10.96 -5.63 1.98
CA VAL A 100 -11.37 -4.28 2.38
C VAL A 100 -10.15 -3.40 2.67
N SER A 101 -9.16 -3.91 3.41
CA SER A 101 -7.90 -3.20 3.66
C SER A 101 -7.10 -2.89 2.39
N GLY A 102 -7.15 -3.78 1.40
CA GLY A 102 -6.57 -3.57 0.08
C GLY A 102 -7.27 -2.45 -0.68
N ALA A 103 -8.61 -2.42 -0.64
CA ALA A 103 -9.43 -1.38 -1.25
C ALA A 103 -9.25 -0.02 -0.56
N THR A 104 -9.17 0.04 0.77
CA THR A 104 -8.86 1.27 1.52
C THR A 104 -7.51 1.85 1.10
N ARG A 105 -6.48 1.01 1.02
CA ARG A 105 -5.14 1.44 0.57
C ARG A 105 -5.15 1.91 -0.88
N LEU A 106 -5.96 1.28 -1.72
CA LEU A 106 -6.17 1.69 -3.10
C LEU A 106 -6.83 3.07 -3.19
N MET A 107 -7.89 3.28 -2.41
CA MET A 107 -8.61 4.54 -2.32
C MET A 107 -7.68 5.68 -1.92
N HIS A 108 -6.90 5.51 -0.85
CA HIS A 108 -5.91 6.52 -0.44
C HIS A 108 -4.87 6.84 -1.53
N ARG A 109 -4.41 5.83 -2.29
CA ARG A 109 -3.47 6.04 -3.40
C ARG A 109 -4.07 6.83 -4.56
N LEU A 110 -5.38 6.69 -4.78
CA LEU A 110 -6.11 7.40 -5.83
C LEU A 110 -6.60 8.78 -5.37
N GLY A 111 -6.20 9.23 -4.18
CA GLY A 111 -6.65 10.51 -3.62
C GLY A 111 -8.09 10.47 -3.10
N PHE A 112 -8.69 9.28 -2.95
CA PHE A 112 -10.00 9.13 -2.34
C PHE A 112 -9.88 9.14 -0.84
N SER A 113 -10.45 10.17 -0.21
CA SER A 113 -10.85 10.09 1.18
C SER A 113 -12.16 9.30 1.22
N PRO A 114 -12.25 8.18 1.98
CA PRO A 114 -13.55 7.60 2.29
C PRO A 114 -14.36 8.69 2.97
N GLN A 115 -15.35 9.24 2.28
CA GLN A 115 -16.36 10.06 2.96
C GLN A 115 -17.05 9.07 3.88
N VAL A 116 -16.81 9.13 5.18
CA VAL A 116 -17.35 8.15 6.11
C VAL A 116 -18.84 8.44 6.23
N PRO A 117 -19.74 7.47 5.92
CA PRO A 117 -21.13 7.65 6.30
C PRO A 117 -21.15 7.68 7.83
N THR A 118 -21.70 8.73 8.42
CA THR A 118 -21.74 8.94 9.89
C THR A 118 -22.55 7.86 10.64
N ARG A 119 -23.05 6.83 9.97
CA ARG A 119 -23.82 5.77 10.62
C ARG A 119 -23.72 4.45 9.85
N TRP A 120 -23.71 3.35 10.62
CA TRP A 120 -23.81 1.93 10.26
C TRP A 120 -22.48 1.16 10.10
N PHE A 121 -21.97 0.73 11.26
CA PHE A 121 -21.39 -0.61 11.39
C PHE A 121 -22.46 -1.64 11.03
N ALA A 122 -22.19 -2.46 10.03
CA ALA A 122 -22.75 -3.79 9.93
C ALA A 122 -21.60 -4.72 9.54
N GLU A 123 -21.02 -5.29 10.58
CA GLU A 123 -20.19 -6.49 10.54
C GLU A 123 -20.90 -7.56 9.70
N ARG A 124 -20.22 -8.03 8.66
CA ARG A 124 -20.52 -9.31 8.01
C ARG A 124 -19.19 -9.92 7.60
N ASP A 125 -18.62 -10.64 8.55
CA ASP A 125 -17.88 -11.87 8.27
C ASP A 125 -18.92 -12.96 7.97
N GLU A 126 -18.57 -13.88 7.06
CA GLU A 126 -19.36 -14.96 6.41
C GLU A 126 -19.87 -14.68 4.98
#